data_AF-A0AAD4T0R8-F1
#
_entry.id   AF-A0AAD4T0R8-F1
#
_cell.length_a   1.000
_cell.length_b   1.000
_cell.length_c   1.000
_cell.angle_alpha   90.00
_cell.angle_beta   90.00
_cell.angle_gamma   90.00
#
_symmetry.space_group_name_H-M   'P 1'
#
loop_
_entity.id
_entity.type
_entity.pdbx_description
1 polymer ?
#
loop_
_entity_poly.entity_id
_entity_poly.type
_entity_poly.pdbx_seq_one_letter_code
_entity_poly.pdbx_strand_id
1 'polypeptide(L)'
;MASTFSFPVLPRKDIVAILYESQIANIKEEHLVNPTSDVVLSIYSNLLIYLDPLQDDHRQADFNALGQLENPDLHGDSVRLVNLCRKINEVMASVSCPTDFLLRDLAKPDTHRNGLFLSAILNFCLHRETKLVLLQPFVDQVNIHEEQRNELESRISELHMEMSNLNEANEREQPFIAEVDGKVKELRQTIQELNNHQMLVKTSLLAVKGRATEIDEKISSAEFTLIQSAQENAKLLSRIVQSPDKLQGTLEEKRSIRDDVKNSERSAMQSFQEKSCTLDVYSKALKKMSKQLAQMHGTKEQADAAKTVEKDVKVLKAKQNDEGLLGMSLEAKSVERQGKVEQLEELKKAYEKEKNMKHEEVTMNLDSLKLELESKKCDFAARKAKVEALVAEGDGIIKRNNLEIESGAATKHQLYKKCEEIVNEFHSYSQSIGSYLDGVQC
;
A
#
# COMPACT_ATOMS: atom_id res chain seq x y z
N MET A 1 -48.93 -15.12 -56.66
CA MET A 1 -48.08 -14.20 -57.44
C MET A 1 -47.19 -13.48 -56.44
N ALA A 2 -45.88 -13.71 -56.48
CA ALA A 2 -44.95 -13.01 -55.60
C ALA A 2 -44.88 -11.55 -56.07
N SER A 3 -45.18 -10.61 -55.18
CA SER A 3 -44.97 -9.19 -55.46
C SER A 3 -43.48 -8.99 -55.71
N THR A 4 -43.10 -8.78 -56.97
CA THR A 4 -41.70 -8.53 -57.35
C THR A 4 -41.33 -7.18 -56.77
N PHE A 5 -40.55 -7.17 -55.69
CA PHE A 5 -40.04 -5.94 -55.10
C PHE A 5 -39.31 -5.14 -56.20
N SER A 6 -39.70 -3.88 -56.37
CA SER A 6 -39.13 -2.98 -57.37
C SER A 6 -38.88 -1.63 -56.69
N PHE A 7 -37.67 -1.08 -56.89
CA PHE A 7 -37.30 0.23 -56.39
C PHE A 7 -37.87 1.33 -57.29
N PRO A 8 -38.14 2.54 -56.75
CA PRO A 8 -38.66 3.63 -57.57
C PRO A 8 -37.58 4.16 -58.52
N VAL A 9 -37.92 4.29 -59.79
CA VAL A 9 -37.05 4.95 -60.78
C VAL A 9 -37.07 6.45 -60.51
N LEU A 10 -35.90 7.01 -60.22
CA LEU A 10 -35.75 8.41 -59.85
C LEU A 10 -35.77 9.32 -61.09
N PRO A 11 -36.47 10.46 -61.05
CA PRO A 11 -36.33 11.52 -62.05
C PRO A 11 -34.89 12.00 -62.16
N ARG A 12 -34.45 12.40 -63.36
CA ARG A 12 -33.06 12.85 -63.60
C ARG A 12 -32.64 14.02 -62.70
N LYS A 13 -33.54 14.97 -62.49
CA LYS A 13 -33.32 16.10 -61.55
C LYS A 13 -32.99 15.62 -60.13
N ASP A 14 -33.66 14.56 -59.67
CA ASP A 14 -33.49 14.03 -58.32
C ASP A 14 -32.20 13.22 -58.22
N ILE A 15 -31.86 12.46 -59.27
CA ILE A 15 -30.54 11.79 -59.39
C ILE A 15 -29.40 12.80 -59.28
N VAL A 16 -29.50 13.92 -60.01
CA VAL A 16 -28.49 15.00 -59.96
C VAL A 16 -28.40 15.62 -58.56
N ALA A 17 -29.54 15.93 -57.94
CA ALA A 17 -29.60 16.50 -56.61
C ALA A 17 -28.96 15.57 -55.56
N ILE A 18 -29.33 14.29 -55.54
CA ILE A 18 -28.78 13.31 -54.60
C ILE A 18 -27.27 13.14 -54.78
N LEU A 19 -26.80 13.01 -56.03
CA LEU A 19 -25.37 12.90 -56.30
C LEU A 19 -24.57 14.11 -55.80
N TYR A 20 -25.15 15.31 -55.89
CA TYR A 20 -24.54 16.54 -55.40
C TYR A 20 -24.58 16.62 -53.87
N GLU A 21 -25.74 16.39 -53.25
CA GLU A 21 -25.95 16.46 -51.80
C GLU A 21 -25.10 15.44 -51.04
N SER A 22 -24.98 14.23 -51.58
CA SER A 22 -24.11 13.18 -51.03
C SER A 22 -22.63 13.36 -51.38
N GLN A 23 -22.25 14.45 -52.07
CA GLN A 23 -20.89 14.76 -52.51
C GLN A 23 -20.25 13.65 -53.38
N ILE A 24 -21.07 12.90 -54.13
CA ILE A 24 -20.63 11.79 -54.98
C ILE A 24 -20.17 12.32 -56.35
N ALA A 25 -20.97 13.20 -56.97
CA ALA A 25 -20.63 13.78 -58.26
C ALA A 25 -21.35 15.12 -58.48
N ASN A 26 -20.65 16.08 -59.08
CA ASN A 26 -21.23 17.34 -59.52
C ASN A 26 -21.52 17.29 -61.03
N ILE A 27 -22.76 16.99 -61.38
CA ILE A 27 -23.21 16.84 -62.78
C ILE A 27 -24.48 17.65 -63.04
N LYS A 28 -24.84 17.80 -64.31
CA LYS A 28 -26.08 18.42 -64.80
C LYS A 28 -26.97 17.38 -65.45
N GLU A 29 -28.27 17.65 -65.57
CA GLU A 29 -29.24 16.74 -66.21
C GLU A 29 -28.88 16.39 -67.66
N GLU A 30 -28.23 17.30 -68.40
CA GLU A 30 -27.77 17.07 -69.77
C GLU A 30 -26.80 15.89 -69.89
N HIS A 31 -25.97 15.66 -68.85
CA HIS A 31 -25.05 14.52 -68.79
C HIS A 31 -25.75 13.20 -68.53
N LEU A 32 -27.00 13.20 -68.06
CA LEU A 32 -27.82 12.01 -67.90
C LEU A 32 -28.71 11.75 -69.13
N VAL A 33 -29.03 12.78 -69.91
CA VAL A 33 -29.77 12.65 -71.19
C VAL A 33 -28.87 12.01 -72.23
N ASN A 34 -27.62 12.46 -72.35
CA ASN A 34 -26.62 11.91 -73.25
C ASN A 34 -25.39 11.48 -72.44
N PRO A 35 -25.45 10.33 -71.75
CA PRO A 35 -24.34 9.88 -70.92
C PRO A 35 -23.11 9.59 -71.77
N THR A 36 -21.99 10.23 -71.43
CA THR A 36 -20.67 9.89 -71.99
C THR A 36 -19.99 8.85 -71.10
N SER A 37 -19.19 7.97 -71.70
CA SER A 37 -18.41 6.95 -70.97
C SER A 37 -17.65 7.56 -69.78
N ASP A 38 -16.93 8.65 -69.98
CA ASP A 38 -16.10 9.26 -68.92
C ASP A 38 -16.90 9.71 -67.70
N VAL A 39 -18.03 10.38 -67.93
CA VAL A 39 -18.94 10.82 -66.85
C VAL A 39 -19.50 9.61 -66.11
N VAL A 40 -19.94 8.58 -66.83
CA VAL A 40 -20.51 7.37 -66.22
C VAL A 40 -19.48 6.61 -65.39
N LEU A 41 -18.26 6.47 -65.91
CA LEU A 41 -17.13 5.86 -65.19
C LEU A 41 -16.81 6.62 -63.91
N SER A 42 -16.82 7.96 -63.95
CA SER A 42 -16.62 8.80 -62.78
C SER A 42 -17.71 8.59 -61.74
N ILE A 43 -18.98 8.64 -62.14
CA ILE A 43 -20.12 8.50 -61.22
C ILE A 43 -20.09 7.14 -60.52
N TYR A 44 -19.97 6.04 -61.27
CA TYR A 44 -19.97 4.70 -60.67
C TYR A 44 -18.76 4.43 -59.79
N SER A 45 -17.60 5.01 -60.10
CA SER A 45 -16.43 4.86 -59.24
C SER A 45 -16.59 5.63 -57.94
N ASN A 46 -17.11 6.85 -58.00
CA ASN A 46 -17.39 7.64 -56.79
C ASN A 46 -18.51 7.00 -55.95
N LEU A 47 -19.49 6.36 -56.59
CA LEU A 47 -20.52 5.58 -55.89
C LEU A 47 -19.92 4.41 -55.12
N LEU A 48 -18.95 3.67 -55.70
CA LEU A 48 -18.28 2.60 -54.97
C LEU A 48 -17.51 3.14 -53.76
N ILE A 49 -16.76 4.24 -53.94
CA ILE A 49 -16.02 4.90 -52.86
C ILE A 49 -16.97 5.36 -51.75
N TYR A 50 -18.13 5.90 -52.11
CA TYR A 50 -19.14 6.33 -51.15
C TYR A 50 -19.72 5.16 -50.34
N LEU A 51 -19.93 4.01 -50.99
CA LEU A 51 -20.50 2.81 -50.36
C LEU A 51 -19.50 2.09 -49.46
N ASP A 52 -18.22 2.07 -49.85
CA ASP A 52 -17.14 1.42 -49.12
C ASP A 52 -15.87 2.28 -49.11
N PRO A 53 -15.79 3.28 -48.20
CA PRO A 53 -14.67 4.22 -48.16
C PRO A 53 -13.36 3.60 -47.68
N LEU A 54 -13.42 2.40 -47.10
CA LEU A 54 -12.28 1.73 -46.46
C LEU A 54 -11.55 0.77 -47.41
N GLN A 55 -12.10 0.50 -48.59
CA GLN A 55 -11.44 -0.35 -49.57
C GLN A 55 -10.46 0.42 -50.47
N ASP A 56 -9.38 -0.28 -50.81
CA ASP A 56 -8.41 0.18 -51.81
C ASP A 56 -9.09 0.49 -53.16
N ASP A 57 -8.47 1.38 -53.95
CA ASP A 57 -8.98 1.90 -55.23
C ASP A 57 -9.70 0.82 -56.01
N HIS A 58 -11.02 0.97 -56.12
CA HIS A 58 -11.88 -0.10 -56.62
C HIS A 58 -11.59 -0.49 -58.08
N ARG A 59 -10.77 0.30 -58.78
CA ARG A 59 -10.33 0.07 -60.15
C ARG A 59 -9.08 -0.82 -60.25
N GLN A 60 -8.29 -0.95 -59.17
CA GLN A 60 -7.03 -1.71 -59.22
C GLN A 60 -7.26 -3.22 -59.26
N ALA A 61 -6.41 -3.92 -60.02
CA ALA A 61 -6.33 -5.37 -59.98
C ALA A 61 -5.25 -5.82 -59.01
N ASP A 62 -5.41 -7.05 -58.50
CA ASP A 62 -4.35 -7.74 -57.77
C ASP A 62 -3.11 -7.86 -58.65
N PHE A 63 -1.97 -7.40 -58.13
CA PHE A 63 -0.66 -7.46 -58.80
C PHE A 63 -0.30 -8.87 -59.25
N ASN A 64 -0.69 -9.90 -58.48
CA ASN A 64 -0.44 -11.29 -58.83
C ASN A 64 -1.26 -11.76 -60.03
N ALA A 65 -2.48 -11.23 -60.19
CA ALA A 65 -3.36 -11.53 -61.32
C ALA A 65 -2.89 -10.82 -62.61
N LEU A 66 -2.35 -9.59 -62.48
CA LEU A 66 -1.78 -8.86 -63.61
C LEU A 66 -0.56 -9.58 -64.21
N GLY A 67 0.26 -10.25 -63.39
CA GLY A 67 1.40 -11.04 -63.84
C GLY A 67 1.05 -12.27 -64.70
N GLN A 68 -0.23 -12.65 -64.78
CA GLN A 68 -0.71 -13.74 -65.63
C GLN A 68 -1.12 -13.26 -67.03
N LEU A 69 -1.22 -11.94 -67.25
CA LEU A 69 -1.57 -11.37 -68.54
C LEU A 69 -0.33 -11.25 -69.43
N GLU A 70 -0.50 -11.55 -70.72
CA GLU A 70 0.54 -11.27 -71.71
C GLU A 70 0.56 -9.76 -72.00
N ASN A 71 1.70 -9.11 -71.72
CA ASN A 71 1.89 -7.65 -71.75
C ASN A 71 0.98 -6.86 -70.78
N PRO A 72 1.17 -7.02 -69.45
CA PRO A 72 0.30 -6.40 -68.43
C PRO A 72 0.12 -4.88 -68.57
N ASP A 73 1.16 -4.17 -69.02
CA ASP A 73 1.17 -2.72 -69.19
C ASP A 73 0.14 -2.22 -70.22
N LEU A 74 -0.22 -3.05 -71.21
CA LEU A 74 -1.19 -2.70 -72.24
C LEU A 74 -2.65 -2.89 -71.78
N HIS A 75 -2.87 -3.59 -70.67
CA HIS A 75 -4.20 -3.95 -70.19
C HIS A 75 -4.71 -3.06 -69.07
N GLY A 76 -3.97 -2.02 -68.68
CA GLY A 76 -4.32 -1.16 -67.55
C GLY A 76 -5.74 -0.60 -67.63
N ASP A 77 -6.14 -0.06 -68.77
CA ASP A 77 -7.47 0.55 -68.96
C ASP A 77 -8.59 -0.50 -68.99
N SER A 78 -8.37 -1.61 -69.71
CA SER A 78 -9.29 -2.74 -69.84
C SER A 78 -9.57 -3.38 -68.49
N VAL A 79 -8.52 -3.62 -67.70
CA VAL A 79 -8.60 -4.22 -66.37
C VAL A 79 -9.39 -3.31 -65.42
N ARG A 80 -9.10 -1.99 -65.42
CA ARG A 80 -9.86 -1.02 -64.60
C ARG A 80 -11.35 -1.04 -64.95
N LEU A 81 -11.69 -1.09 -66.23
CA LEU A 81 -13.06 -1.10 -66.71
C LEU A 81 -13.80 -2.39 -66.33
N VAL A 82 -13.17 -3.56 -66.53
CA VAL A 82 -13.75 -4.87 -66.17
C VAL A 82 -13.93 -4.99 -64.66
N ASN A 83 -12.96 -4.54 -63.87
CA ASN A 83 -13.06 -4.53 -62.41
C ASN A 83 -14.21 -3.66 -61.92
N LEU A 84 -14.34 -2.45 -62.47
CA LEU A 84 -15.45 -1.56 -62.15
C LEU A 84 -16.80 -2.20 -62.52
N CYS A 85 -16.91 -2.80 -63.69
CA CYS A 85 -18.12 -3.50 -64.12
C CYS A 85 -18.49 -4.66 -63.18
N ARG A 86 -17.50 -5.44 -62.75
CA ARG A 86 -17.71 -6.55 -61.80
C ARG A 86 -18.21 -6.04 -60.44
N LYS A 87 -17.54 -5.03 -59.88
CA LYS A 87 -17.93 -4.47 -58.58
C LYS A 87 -19.32 -3.82 -58.61
N ILE A 88 -19.65 -3.10 -59.68
CA ILE A 88 -21.01 -2.57 -59.85
C ILE A 88 -22.04 -3.70 -59.98
N ASN A 89 -21.71 -4.80 -60.67
CA ASN A 89 -22.59 -5.97 -60.70
C ASN A 89 -22.85 -6.58 -59.31
N GLU A 90 -21.83 -6.67 -58.46
CA GLU A 90 -21.96 -7.14 -57.07
C GLU A 90 -22.90 -6.23 -56.26
N VAL A 91 -22.77 -4.90 -56.42
CA VAL A 91 -23.71 -3.93 -55.83
C VAL A 91 -25.13 -4.12 -56.40
N MET A 92 -25.27 -4.27 -57.71
CA MET A 92 -26.58 -4.47 -58.37
C MET A 92 -27.29 -5.74 -57.88
N ALA A 93 -26.53 -6.83 -57.69
CA ALA A 93 -27.05 -8.06 -57.11
C ALA A 93 -27.49 -7.86 -55.66
N SER A 94 -26.71 -7.10 -54.87
CA SER A 94 -27.01 -6.79 -53.46
C SER A 94 -28.28 -5.95 -53.30
N VAL A 95 -28.55 -5.01 -54.22
CA VAL A 95 -29.79 -4.23 -54.24
C VAL A 95 -30.93 -4.92 -55.00
N SER A 96 -30.74 -6.18 -55.42
CA SER A 96 -31.72 -6.98 -56.16
C SER A 96 -32.25 -6.28 -57.42
N CYS A 97 -31.36 -5.65 -58.19
CA CYS A 97 -31.73 -5.03 -59.46
C CYS A 97 -32.18 -6.10 -60.47
N PRO A 98 -33.37 -5.97 -61.09
CA PRO A 98 -33.91 -6.99 -61.99
C PRO A 98 -33.22 -7.05 -63.36
N THR A 99 -32.28 -6.14 -63.62
CA THR A 99 -31.58 -6.02 -64.91
C THR A 99 -30.08 -6.18 -64.70
N ASP A 100 -29.46 -7.03 -65.53
CA ASP A 100 -28.02 -7.25 -65.48
C ASP A 100 -27.24 -6.01 -65.96
N PHE A 101 -26.21 -5.66 -65.21
CA PHE A 101 -25.26 -4.61 -65.55
C PHE A 101 -24.13 -5.20 -66.40
N LEU A 102 -23.88 -4.61 -67.57
CA LEU A 102 -22.96 -5.16 -68.56
C LEU A 102 -21.85 -4.16 -68.85
N LEU A 103 -20.74 -4.63 -69.42
CA LEU A 103 -19.61 -3.78 -69.78
C LEU A 103 -20.01 -2.65 -70.75
N ARG A 104 -21.01 -2.89 -71.61
CA ARG A 104 -21.57 -1.87 -72.51
C ARG A 104 -22.19 -0.70 -71.76
N ASP A 105 -22.69 -0.91 -70.53
CA ASP A 105 -23.32 0.13 -69.74
C ASP A 105 -22.29 1.12 -69.18
N LEU A 106 -21.00 0.76 -69.20
CA LEU A 106 -19.88 1.67 -68.97
C LEU A 106 -19.31 2.23 -70.28
N ALA A 107 -19.04 1.38 -71.27
CA ALA A 107 -18.35 1.77 -72.50
C ALA A 107 -19.22 2.58 -73.48
N LYS A 108 -20.52 2.28 -73.53
CA LYS A 108 -21.51 2.94 -74.39
C LYS A 108 -22.85 3.05 -73.64
N PRO A 109 -22.91 3.91 -72.61
CA PRO A 109 -24.05 4.00 -71.71
C PRO A 109 -25.32 4.41 -72.47
N ASP A 110 -26.42 3.74 -72.15
CA ASP A 110 -27.77 4.09 -72.61
C ASP A 110 -28.47 4.96 -71.57
N THR A 111 -29.20 5.99 -72.05
CA THR A 111 -29.91 6.97 -71.21
C THR A 111 -30.89 6.30 -70.23
N HIS A 112 -31.66 5.32 -70.69
CA HIS A 112 -32.70 4.70 -69.87
C HIS A 112 -32.08 3.69 -68.89
N ARG A 113 -31.17 2.84 -69.36
CA ARG A 113 -30.47 1.86 -68.52
C ARG A 113 -29.63 2.54 -67.44
N ASN A 114 -28.89 3.59 -67.78
CA ASN A 114 -28.08 4.32 -66.80
C ASN A 114 -28.97 4.96 -65.72
N GLY A 115 -30.11 5.53 -66.10
CA GLY A 115 -31.08 6.06 -65.13
C GLY A 115 -31.64 4.99 -64.18
N LEU A 116 -31.95 3.80 -64.70
CA LEU A 116 -32.42 2.66 -63.90
C LEU A 116 -31.37 2.22 -62.87
N PHE A 117 -30.13 2.04 -63.31
CA PHE A 117 -29.02 1.60 -62.47
C PHE A 117 -28.64 2.61 -61.38
N LEU A 118 -28.57 3.89 -61.75
CA LEU A 118 -28.37 4.96 -60.76
C LEU A 118 -29.52 5.01 -59.77
N SER A 119 -30.77 4.84 -60.22
CA SER A 119 -31.92 4.77 -59.31
C SER A 119 -31.80 3.61 -58.33
N ALA A 120 -31.37 2.43 -58.78
CA ALA A 120 -31.19 1.26 -57.91
C ALA A 120 -30.20 1.55 -56.77
N ILE A 121 -29.01 2.04 -57.12
CA ILE A 121 -27.94 2.32 -56.16
C ILE A 121 -28.33 3.50 -55.25
N LEU A 122 -28.84 4.60 -55.81
CA LEU A 122 -29.15 5.79 -55.01
C LEU A 122 -30.29 5.56 -54.01
N ASN A 123 -31.30 4.77 -54.37
CA ASN A 123 -32.32 4.37 -53.39
C ASN A 123 -31.70 3.59 -52.23
N PHE A 124 -30.74 2.72 -52.51
CA PHE A 124 -30.00 2.03 -51.45
C PHE A 124 -29.16 3.00 -50.61
N CYS A 125 -28.45 3.96 -51.23
CA CYS A 125 -27.70 4.98 -50.51
C CYS A 125 -28.59 5.78 -49.54
N LEU A 126 -29.76 6.25 -50.02
CA LEU A 126 -30.73 6.96 -49.18
C LEU A 126 -31.23 6.08 -48.04
N HIS A 127 -31.56 4.81 -48.32
CA HIS A 127 -31.97 3.88 -47.29
C HIS A 127 -30.87 3.69 -46.23
N ARG A 128 -29.63 3.43 -46.67
CA ARG A 128 -28.47 3.27 -45.80
C ARG A 128 -28.29 4.48 -44.89
N GLU A 129 -28.39 5.70 -45.42
CA GLU A 129 -28.27 6.93 -44.63
C GLU A 129 -29.29 6.99 -43.49
N THR A 130 -30.56 6.68 -43.78
CA THR A 130 -31.60 6.64 -42.74
C THR A 130 -31.33 5.58 -41.67
N LYS A 131 -30.65 4.48 -42.01
CA LYS A 131 -30.27 3.43 -41.06
C LYS A 131 -29.03 3.80 -40.27
N LEU A 132 -28.06 4.49 -40.86
CA LEU A 132 -26.87 4.98 -40.16
C LEU A 132 -27.24 5.94 -39.01
N VAL A 133 -28.24 6.80 -39.21
CA VAL A 133 -28.76 7.67 -38.14
C VAL A 133 -29.26 6.85 -36.93
N LEU A 134 -29.89 5.69 -37.16
CA LEU A 134 -30.34 4.80 -36.08
C LEU A 134 -29.16 4.10 -35.37
N LEU A 135 -28.03 3.96 -36.05
CA LEU A 135 -26.80 3.37 -35.49
C LEU A 135 -25.92 4.39 -34.77
N GLN A 136 -26.13 5.70 -34.98
CA GLN A 136 -25.34 6.76 -34.35
C GLN A 136 -25.19 6.62 -32.83
N PRO A 137 -26.23 6.27 -32.03
CA PRO A 137 -26.07 6.11 -30.59
C PRO A 137 -25.10 4.99 -30.19
N PHE A 138 -24.97 3.96 -31.03
CA PHE A 138 -23.99 2.87 -30.79
C PHE A 138 -22.58 3.33 -31.16
N VAL A 139 -22.43 4.10 -32.24
CA VAL A 139 -21.14 4.72 -32.61
C VAL A 139 -20.66 5.64 -31.48
N ASP A 140 -21.55 6.47 -30.95
CA ASP A 140 -21.25 7.37 -29.83
C ASP A 140 -20.85 6.58 -28.57
N GLN A 141 -21.56 5.49 -28.26
CA GLN A 141 -21.20 4.59 -27.15
C GLN A 141 -19.83 3.94 -27.33
N VAL A 142 -19.52 3.46 -28.54
CA VAL A 142 -18.20 2.87 -28.84
C VAL A 142 -17.09 3.90 -28.64
N ASN A 143 -17.29 5.14 -29.11
CA ASN A 143 -16.31 6.21 -28.93
C ASN A 143 -16.11 6.55 -27.44
N ILE A 144 -17.18 6.64 -26.66
CA ILE A 144 -17.09 6.87 -25.20
C ILE A 144 -16.31 5.73 -24.51
N HIS A 145 -16.58 4.47 -24.88
CA HIS A 145 -15.86 3.34 -24.31
C HIS A 145 -14.39 3.30 -24.72
N GLU A 146 -14.07 3.73 -25.95
CA GLU A 146 -12.70 3.86 -26.43
C GLU A 146 -11.93 4.92 -25.63
N GLU A 147 -12.55 6.08 -25.38
CA GLU A 147 -11.98 7.12 -24.52
C GLU A 147 -11.72 6.63 -23.09
N GLN A 148 -12.70 5.94 -22.49
CA GLN A 148 -12.56 5.33 -21.15
C GLN A 148 -11.44 4.28 -21.12
N ARG A 149 -11.33 3.45 -22.16
CA ARG A 149 -10.26 2.45 -22.26
C ARG A 149 -8.89 3.13 -22.29
N ASN A 150 -8.74 4.17 -23.10
CA ASN A 150 -7.48 4.91 -23.22
C ASN A 150 -7.11 5.61 -21.90
N GLU A 151 -8.07 6.17 -21.17
CA GLU A 151 -7.85 6.77 -19.85
C GLU A 151 -7.37 5.72 -18.83
N LEU A 152 -8.04 4.57 -18.77
CA LEU A 152 -7.65 3.47 -17.88
C LEU A 152 -6.27 2.91 -18.23
N GLU A 153 -5.94 2.78 -19.50
CA GLU A 153 -4.64 2.29 -19.96
C GLU A 153 -3.50 3.27 -19.62
N SER A 154 -3.76 4.58 -19.72
CA SER A 154 -2.84 5.61 -19.21
C SER A 154 -2.65 5.47 -17.69
N ARG A 155 -3.74 5.30 -16.94
CA ARG A 155 -3.67 5.17 -15.47
C ARG A 155 -2.93 3.92 -15.03
N ILE A 156 -3.13 2.79 -15.72
CA ILE A 156 -2.39 1.54 -15.47
C ILE A 156 -0.90 1.77 -15.71
N SER A 157 -0.53 2.45 -16.80
CA SER A 157 0.86 2.75 -17.12
C SER A 157 1.51 3.64 -16.05
N GLU A 158 0.81 4.67 -15.57
CA GLU A 158 1.26 5.51 -14.46
C GLU A 158 1.50 4.72 -13.17
N LEU A 159 0.54 3.87 -12.78
CA LEU A 159 0.64 3.05 -11.58
C LEU A 159 1.77 2.03 -11.68
N HIS A 160 1.99 1.41 -12.84
CA HIS A 160 3.13 0.52 -13.04
C HIS A 160 4.46 1.25 -12.89
N MET A 161 4.57 2.48 -13.39
CA MET A 161 5.77 3.30 -13.20
C MET A 161 5.98 3.65 -11.73
N GLU A 162 4.92 4.02 -11.00
CA GLU A 162 4.97 4.29 -9.56
C GLU A 162 5.39 3.05 -8.75
N MET A 163 4.83 1.88 -9.07
CA MET A 163 5.21 0.61 -8.45
C MET A 163 6.68 0.26 -8.70
N SER A 164 7.18 0.48 -9.92
CA SER A 164 8.60 0.27 -10.24
C SER A 164 9.50 1.17 -9.40
N ASN A 165 9.18 2.47 -9.32
CA ASN A 165 9.94 3.44 -8.54
C ASN A 165 9.95 3.10 -7.04
N LEU A 166 8.82 2.67 -6.48
CA LEU A 166 8.71 2.23 -5.09
C LEU A 166 9.51 0.95 -4.84
N ASN A 167 9.48 0.00 -5.77
CA ASN A 167 10.26 -1.22 -5.64
C ASN A 167 11.77 -0.93 -5.69
N GLU A 168 12.22 -0.07 -6.61
CA GLU A 168 13.61 0.38 -6.68
C GLU A 168 14.05 1.15 -5.42
N ALA A 169 13.16 1.96 -4.84
CA ALA A 169 13.42 2.62 -3.56
C ALA A 169 13.57 1.60 -2.41
N ASN A 170 12.65 0.64 -2.33
CA ASN A 170 12.71 -0.43 -1.33
C ASN A 170 13.98 -1.27 -1.48
N GLU A 171 14.36 -1.67 -2.70
CA GLU A 171 15.60 -2.41 -2.98
C GLU A 171 16.85 -1.63 -2.54
N ARG A 172 16.85 -0.30 -2.71
CA ARG A 172 17.93 0.55 -2.19
C ARG A 172 17.94 0.64 -0.67
N GLU A 173 16.77 0.56 -0.02
CA GLU A 173 16.64 0.62 1.45
C GLU A 173 16.97 -0.71 2.15
N GLN A 174 16.70 -1.86 1.51
CA GLN A 174 16.99 -3.20 2.04
C GLN A 174 18.39 -3.38 2.65
N PRO A 175 19.51 -2.97 2.01
CA PRO A 175 20.84 -3.13 2.61
C PRO A 175 21.00 -2.32 3.91
N PHE A 176 20.42 -1.12 4.00
CA PHE A 176 20.48 -0.31 5.22
C PHE A 176 19.68 -0.93 6.35
N ILE A 177 18.49 -1.47 6.04
CA ILE A 177 17.67 -2.21 7.02
C ILE A 177 18.45 -3.43 7.53
N ALA A 178 19.05 -4.21 6.63
CA ALA A 178 19.85 -5.38 7.00
C ALA A 178 21.08 -5.02 7.87
N GLU A 179 21.75 -3.91 7.57
CA GLU A 179 22.87 -3.41 8.37
C GLU A 179 22.42 -3.02 9.79
N VAL A 180 21.32 -2.26 9.90
CA VAL A 180 20.76 -1.85 11.20
C VAL A 180 20.30 -3.05 12.00
N ASP A 181 19.61 -4.01 11.39
CA ASP A 181 19.20 -5.26 12.03
C ASP A 181 20.41 -6.08 12.51
N GLY A 182 21.49 -6.11 11.73
CA GLY A 182 22.77 -6.69 12.12
C GLY A 182 23.31 -6.06 13.40
N LYS A 183 23.44 -4.73 13.43
CA LYS A 183 23.90 -3.97 14.60
C LYS A 183 23.00 -4.18 15.82
N VAL A 184 21.68 -4.23 15.63
CA VAL A 184 20.73 -4.49 16.71
C VAL A 184 20.94 -5.89 17.30
N LYS A 185 21.17 -6.92 16.46
CA LYS A 185 21.47 -8.28 16.92
C LYS A 185 22.78 -8.33 17.70
N GLU A 186 23.84 -7.70 17.18
CA GLU A 186 25.13 -7.61 17.86
C GLU A 186 25.00 -6.94 19.24
N LEU A 187 24.36 -5.78 19.31
CA LEU A 187 24.14 -5.06 20.57
C LEU A 187 23.34 -5.89 21.58
N ARG A 188 22.31 -6.61 21.14
CA ARG A 188 21.53 -7.52 22.00
C ARG A 188 22.40 -8.63 22.57
N GLN A 189 23.28 -9.21 21.74
CA GLN A 189 24.23 -10.23 22.18
C GLN A 189 25.22 -9.66 23.20
N THR A 190 25.81 -8.48 22.94
CA THR A 190 26.73 -7.82 23.88
C THR A 190 26.05 -7.51 25.22
N ILE A 191 24.80 -7.03 25.20
CA ILE A 191 24.02 -6.80 26.43
C ILE A 191 23.84 -8.10 27.22
N GLN A 192 23.52 -9.20 26.54
CA GLN A 192 23.36 -10.50 27.18
C GLN A 192 24.69 -10.99 27.80
N GLU A 193 25.80 -10.87 27.08
CA GLU A 193 27.13 -11.23 27.56
C GLU A 193 27.55 -10.38 28.77
N LEU A 194 27.33 -9.06 28.72
CA LEU A 194 27.61 -8.15 29.84
C LEU A 194 26.75 -8.46 31.05
N ASN A 195 25.46 -8.77 30.87
CA ASN A 195 24.57 -9.17 31.97
C ASN A 195 25.05 -10.48 32.63
N ASN A 196 25.48 -11.46 31.84
CA ASN A 196 26.07 -12.70 32.35
C ASN A 196 27.36 -12.40 33.13
N HIS A 197 28.22 -11.53 32.60
CA HIS A 197 29.46 -11.16 33.27
C HIS A 197 29.20 -10.41 34.58
N GLN A 198 28.24 -9.48 34.60
CA GLN A 198 27.80 -8.78 35.80
C GLN A 198 27.29 -9.75 36.87
N MET A 199 26.51 -10.77 36.47
CA MET A 199 26.03 -11.80 37.39
C MET A 199 27.21 -12.60 37.99
N LEU A 200 28.17 -13.04 37.16
CA LEU A 200 29.36 -13.76 37.62
C LEU A 200 30.18 -12.94 38.62
N VAL A 201 30.41 -11.65 38.33
CA VAL A 201 31.13 -10.74 39.23
C VAL A 201 30.38 -10.56 40.54
N LYS A 202 29.05 -10.40 40.50
CA LYS A 202 28.22 -10.28 41.71
C LYS A 202 28.30 -11.54 42.58
N THR A 203 28.25 -12.72 41.98
CA THR A 203 28.39 -14.00 42.69
C THR A 203 29.78 -14.14 43.32
N SER A 204 30.83 -13.79 42.58
CA SER A 204 32.22 -13.78 43.09
C SER A 204 32.39 -12.81 44.27
N LEU A 205 31.83 -11.59 44.16
CA LEU A 205 31.87 -10.60 45.23
C LEU A 205 31.19 -11.11 46.52
N LEU A 206 30.01 -11.75 46.39
CA LEU A 206 29.33 -12.36 47.54
C LEU A 206 30.18 -13.47 48.16
N ALA A 207 30.84 -14.31 47.35
CA ALA A 207 31.72 -15.36 47.83
C ALA A 207 32.97 -14.81 48.55
N VAL A 208 33.58 -13.74 48.02
CA VAL A 208 34.71 -13.06 48.67
C VAL A 208 34.27 -12.43 49.99
N LYS A 209 33.10 -11.78 50.02
CA LYS A 209 32.56 -11.17 51.25
C LYS A 209 32.26 -12.23 52.31
N GLY A 210 31.71 -13.39 51.92
CA GLY A 210 31.49 -14.53 52.82
C GLY A 210 32.79 -15.10 53.39
N ARG A 211 33.85 -15.20 52.58
CA ARG A 211 35.17 -15.60 53.07
C ARG A 211 35.78 -14.56 54.00
N ALA A 212 35.59 -13.27 53.73
CA ALA A 212 36.08 -12.21 54.61
C ALA A 212 35.42 -12.29 55.99
N THR A 213 34.09 -12.46 56.04
CA THR A 213 33.37 -12.65 57.32
C THR A 213 33.83 -13.91 58.06
N GLU A 214 34.05 -15.02 57.35
CA GLU A 214 34.56 -16.26 57.96
C GLU A 214 35.97 -16.08 58.54
N ILE A 215 36.84 -15.33 57.85
CA ILE A 215 38.19 -15.00 58.34
C ILE A 215 38.10 -14.09 59.57
N ASP A 216 37.24 -13.06 59.57
CA ASP A 216 37.03 -12.16 60.71
C ASP A 216 36.51 -12.92 61.94
N GLU A 217 35.59 -13.88 61.76
CA GLU A 217 35.12 -14.77 62.82
C GLU A 217 36.27 -15.64 63.38
N LYS A 218 37.12 -16.19 62.51
CA LYS A 218 38.31 -16.96 62.92
C LYS A 218 39.32 -16.10 63.67
N ILE A 219 39.56 -14.86 63.24
CA ILE A 219 40.43 -13.91 63.93
C ILE A 219 39.86 -13.62 65.32
N SER A 220 38.58 -13.27 65.42
CA SER A 220 37.92 -12.97 66.71
C SER A 220 37.99 -14.16 67.68
N SER A 221 37.79 -15.38 67.17
CA SER A 221 37.92 -16.62 67.96
C SER A 221 39.36 -16.87 68.43
N ALA A 222 40.36 -16.63 67.56
CA ALA A 222 41.76 -16.75 67.90
C ALA A 222 42.19 -15.69 68.94
N GLU A 223 41.73 -14.44 68.80
CA GLU A 223 41.96 -13.37 69.77
C GLU A 223 41.35 -13.71 71.13
N PHE A 224 40.12 -14.24 71.15
CA PHE A 224 39.48 -14.70 72.38
C PHE A 224 40.30 -15.81 73.05
N THR A 225 40.76 -16.80 72.28
CA THR A 225 41.60 -17.89 72.77
C THR A 225 42.94 -17.39 73.30
N LEU A 226 43.56 -16.42 72.61
CA LEU A 226 44.80 -15.79 73.04
C LEU A 226 44.62 -15.04 74.36
N ILE A 227 43.53 -14.28 74.52
CA ILE A 227 43.20 -13.59 75.77
C ILE A 227 42.98 -14.61 76.90
N GLN A 228 42.25 -15.69 76.64
CA GLN A 228 42.04 -16.76 77.63
C GLN A 228 43.37 -17.40 78.05
N SER A 229 44.21 -17.76 77.08
CA SER A 229 45.54 -18.33 77.34
C SER A 229 46.43 -17.34 78.10
N ALA A 230 46.42 -16.05 77.76
CA ALA A 230 47.14 -15.02 78.48
C ALA A 230 46.65 -14.86 79.93
N GLN A 231 45.33 -14.94 80.17
CA GLN A 231 44.75 -14.94 81.51
C GLN A 231 45.15 -16.18 82.31
N GLU A 232 45.13 -17.37 81.69
CA GLU A 232 45.60 -18.60 82.32
C GLU A 232 47.09 -18.54 82.63
N ASN A 233 47.89 -18.00 81.72
CA ASN A 233 49.32 -17.79 81.92
C ASN A 233 49.58 -16.80 83.06
N ALA A 234 48.80 -15.71 83.16
CA ALA A 234 48.85 -14.79 84.30
C ALA A 234 48.44 -15.47 85.63
N LYS A 235 47.41 -16.34 85.61
CA LYS A 235 47.02 -17.15 86.78
C LYS A 235 48.13 -18.13 87.17
N LEU A 236 48.79 -18.77 86.21
CA LEU A 236 49.91 -19.68 86.46
C LEU A 236 51.13 -18.91 87.00
N LEU A 237 51.48 -17.76 86.41
CA LEU A 237 52.52 -16.85 86.92
C LEU A 237 52.22 -16.37 88.35
N SER A 238 50.96 -16.20 88.73
CA SER A 238 50.56 -15.88 90.11
C SER A 238 50.72 -17.05 91.08
N ARG A 239 50.75 -18.29 90.58
CA ARG A 239 51.01 -19.53 91.35
C ARG A 239 52.48 -19.91 91.39
N ILE A 240 53.30 -19.35 90.51
CA ILE A 240 54.75 -19.50 90.54
C ILE A 240 55.29 -18.55 91.62
N VAL A 241 56.09 -19.11 92.55
CA VAL A 241 56.73 -18.35 93.63
C VAL A 241 57.61 -17.24 93.03
N GLN A 242 57.20 -15.98 93.18
CA GLN A 242 57.81 -14.81 92.51
C GLN A 242 59.22 -14.45 93.01
N SER A 243 59.78 -15.16 93.99
CA SER A 243 61.18 -14.99 94.42
C SER A 243 61.64 -16.20 95.25
N PRO A 244 62.28 -17.20 94.64
CA PRO A 244 63.05 -18.23 95.35
C PRO A 244 64.16 -17.62 96.22
N ASP A 245 64.70 -16.46 95.81
CA ASP A 245 65.76 -15.73 96.52
C ASP A 245 65.32 -15.16 97.88
N LYS A 246 64.03 -14.82 98.07
CA LYS A 246 63.50 -14.35 99.37
C LYS A 246 63.44 -15.45 100.43
N LEU A 247 63.34 -16.72 100.03
CA LEU A 247 63.40 -17.87 100.95
C LEU A 247 64.84 -18.26 101.30
N GLN A 248 65.81 -17.93 100.44
CA GLN A 248 67.24 -18.14 100.70
C GLN A 248 67.82 -17.05 101.62
N GLY A 249 67.36 -15.79 101.49
CA GLY A 249 67.76 -14.68 102.35
C GLY A 249 67.31 -14.80 103.81
N THR A 250 66.12 -15.38 104.09
CA THR A 250 65.64 -15.56 105.48
C THR A 250 66.40 -16.66 106.25
N LEU A 251 67.13 -17.53 105.54
CA LEU A 251 67.96 -18.59 106.12
C LEU A 251 69.40 -18.11 106.41
N GLU A 252 69.92 -17.18 105.61
CA GLU A 252 71.20 -16.51 105.83
C GLU A 252 71.12 -15.43 106.92
N GLU A 253 69.98 -14.76 107.07
CA GLU A 253 69.70 -13.78 108.14
C GLU A 253 69.72 -14.43 109.55
N LYS A 254 69.31 -15.70 109.68
CA LYS A 254 69.44 -16.49 110.93
C LYS A 254 70.87 -16.95 111.25
N ARG A 255 71.82 -16.87 110.31
CA ARG A 255 73.25 -17.09 110.56
C ARG A 255 73.94 -15.81 111.03
N SER A 256 73.61 -14.64 110.46
CA SER A 256 74.22 -13.34 110.84
C SER A 256 73.85 -12.88 112.25
N ILE A 257 72.63 -13.16 112.72
CA ILE A 257 72.17 -12.79 114.08
C ILE A 257 72.98 -13.50 115.20
N ARG A 258 73.71 -14.58 114.90
CA ARG A 258 74.52 -15.31 115.90
C ARG A 258 75.90 -14.69 116.11
N ASP A 259 76.44 -14.00 115.11
CA ASP A 259 77.79 -13.44 115.16
C ASP A 259 77.79 -11.95 115.60
N ASP A 260 76.70 -11.21 115.35
CA ASP A 260 76.57 -9.79 115.73
C ASP A 260 76.19 -9.52 117.21
N VAL A 261 75.63 -10.53 117.90
CA VAL A 261 75.30 -10.46 119.35
C VAL A 261 76.54 -10.58 120.25
N LYS A 262 77.68 -11.04 119.71
CA LYS A 262 78.91 -11.24 120.51
C LYS A 262 79.79 -9.99 120.62
N ASN A 263 79.64 -9.01 119.72
CA ASN A 263 80.59 -7.89 119.61
C ASN A 263 79.97 -6.48 119.64
N SER A 264 78.65 -6.32 119.66
CA SER A 264 78.00 -4.99 119.59
C SER A 264 77.27 -4.53 120.86
N GLU A 265 77.21 -5.37 121.91
CA GLU A 265 76.53 -5.06 123.18
C GLU A 265 77.33 -4.09 124.10
N ARG A 266 78.63 -3.87 123.86
CA ARG A 266 79.49 -3.18 124.85
C ARG A 266 79.60 -1.64 124.71
N SER A 267 79.19 -0.99 123.62
CA SER A 267 79.55 0.45 123.45
C SER A 267 78.56 1.39 122.76
N ALA A 268 77.38 0.96 122.29
CA ALA A 268 76.50 1.83 121.48
C ALA A 268 75.18 2.25 122.16
N MET A 269 75.09 2.13 123.49
CA MET A 269 73.97 2.58 124.33
C MET A 269 73.96 4.10 124.59
N GLN A 270 74.86 4.89 124.00
CA GLN A 270 75.07 6.29 124.41
C GLN A 270 74.77 7.37 123.36
N SER A 271 74.30 7.02 122.15
CA SER A 271 74.10 8.02 121.08
C SER A 271 72.72 8.00 120.41
N PHE A 272 71.78 7.21 120.94
CA PHE A 272 70.43 7.02 120.37
C PHE A 272 69.42 8.15 120.73
N GLN A 273 69.81 9.20 121.45
CA GLN A 273 68.81 10.07 122.09
C GLN A 273 68.59 11.47 121.50
N GLU A 274 69.13 11.83 120.32
CA GLU A 274 68.95 13.22 119.86
C GLU A 274 68.18 13.50 118.58
N LYS A 275 68.03 12.63 117.58
CA LYS A 275 67.32 13.06 116.34
C LYS A 275 66.46 12.00 115.67
N SER A 276 65.42 11.61 116.39
CA SER A 276 64.14 11.21 115.80
C SER A 276 63.30 12.46 115.48
N CYS A 277 62.53 12.40 114.39
CA CYS A 277 61.26 13.14 114.19
C CYS A 277 61.26 14.52 113.50
N THR A 278 61.60 14.60 112.20
CA THR A 278 61.10 15.72 111.34
C THR A 278 60.91 15.40 109.85
N LEU A 279 60.68 14.14 109.44
CA LEU A 279 60.51 13.81 108.01
C LEU A 279 59.25 13.00 107.64
N ASP A 280 58.45 12.53 108.59
CA ASP A 280 57.30 11.67 108.28
C ASP A 280 55.94 12.40 108.26
N VAL A 281 55.93 13.71 108.54
CA VAL A 281 54.72 14.54 108.54
C VAL A 281 54.32 15.03 107.12
N TYR A 282 55.22 14.98 106.13
CA TYR A 282 54.94 15.47 104.77
C TYR A 282 54.40 14.40 103.78
N SER A 283 54.45 13.10 104.12
CA SER A 283 53.98 12.03 103.23
C SER A 283 52.45 11.91 103.15
N LYS A 284 51.71 12.41 104.15
CA LYS A 284 50.25 12.27 104.24
C LYS A 284 49.44 13.38 103.54
N ALA A 285 50.07 14.43 102.99
CA ALA A 285 49.38 15.53 102.29
C ALA A 285 49.25 15.34 100.75
N LEU A 286 50.13 14.56 100.10
CA LEU A 286 50.13 14.43 98.63
C LEU A 286 49.07 13.47 98.06
N LYS A 287 48.49 12.59 98.90
CA LYS A 287 47.33 11.74 98.50
C LYS A 287 46.07 12.55 98.14
N LYS A 288 45.99 13.84 98.48
CA LYS A 288 44.87 14.72 98.12
C LYS A 288 45.03 15.42 96.75
N MET A 289 46.24 15.52 96.20
CA MET A 289 46.49 16.14 94.88
C MET A 289 46.19 15.22 93.70
N SER A 290 46.18 13.88 93.90
CA SER A 290 45.84 12.92 92.84
C SER A 290 44.37 12.98 92.39
N LYS A 291 43.46 13.62 93.13
CA LYS A 291 42.04 13.74 92.77
C LYS A 291 41.72 14.95 91.87
N GLN A 292 42.61 15.95 91.77
CA GLN A 292 42.44 17.11 90.87
C GLN A 292 43.16 16.96 89.53
N LEU A 293 44.10 16.00 89.40
CA LEU A 293 44.81 15.77 88.15
C LEU A 293 43.96 15.03 87.10
N ALA A 294 42.89 14.35 87.53
CA ALA A 294 41.85 13.78 86.67
C ALA A 294 40.97 14.86 85.98
N GLN A 295 40.96 16.10 86.48
CA GLN A 295 40.27 17.23 85.85
C GLN A 295 41.17 18.04 84.88
N MET A 296 42.46 17.72 84.78
CA MET A 296 43.43 18.43 83.93
C MET A 296 43.73 17.71 82.60
N HIS A 297 43.29 16.45 82.44
CA HIS A 297 43.42 15.71 81.19
C HIS A 297 42.38 16.14 80.13
N GLY A 298 41.32 16.84 80.55
CA GLY A 298 40.28 17.36 79.64
C GLY A 298 40.67 18.64 78.87
N THR A 299 41.85 19.22 79.12
CA THR A 299 42.27 20.49 78.49
C THR A 299 43.59 20.42 77.72
N LYS A 300 44.08 19.21 77.40
CA LYS A 300 45.25 19.03 76.51
C LYS A 300 44.96 18.27 75.21
N GLU A 301 43.88 17.49 75.15
CA GLU A 301 43.38 16.89 73.90
C GLU A 301 42.48 17.84 73.08
N GLN A 302 42.55 19.15 73.36
CA GLN A 302 41.84 20.20 72.65
C GLN A 302 42.78 21.15 71.87
N ALA A 303 44.02 20.72 71.60
CA ALA A 303 44.99 21.50 70.82
C ALA A 303 45.48 20.83 69.51
N ASP A 304 45.31 19.51 69.32
CA ASP A 304 45.74 18.81 68.09
C ASP A 304 44.58 18.33 67.19
N ALA A 305 43.33 18.46 67.62
CA ALA A 305 42.15 18.23 66.78
C ALA A 305 41.73 19.48 65.95
N ALA A 306 42.41 20.61 66.11
CA ALA A 306 42.03 21.90 65.52
C ALA A 306 42.77 22.28 64.21
N LYS A 307 43.66 21.43 63.67
CA LYS A 307 44.35 21.69 62.38
C LYS A 307 43.89 20.82 61.20
N THR A 308 43.11 19.77 61.44
CA THR A 308 42.55 18.90 60.38
C THR A 308 41.12 19.30 60.01
N VAL A 309 40.33 19.80 60.95
CA VAL A 309 38.93 20.22 60.72
C VAL A 309 38.84 21.51 59.87
N GLU A 310 39.84 22.40 59.89
CA GLU A 310 39.83 23.62 59.06
C GLU A 310 40.13 23.35 57.57
N LYS A 311 40.90 22.30 57.25
CA LYS A 311 41.14 21.87 55.86
C LYS A 311 39.92 21.14 55.28
N ASP A 312 39.23 20.34 56.08
CA ASP A 312 38.02 19.63 55.65
C ASP A 312 36.84 20.58 55.45
N VAL A 313 36.73 21.67 56.23
CA VAL A 313 35.70 22.71 56.03
C VAL A 313 35.96 23.55 54.77
N LYS A 314 37.21 23.78 54.34
CA LYS A 314 37.51 24.45 53.05
C LYS A 314 37.28 23.55 51.84
N VAL A 315 37.55 22.24 51.95
CA VAL A 315 37.28 21.26 50.89
C VAL A 315 35.77 20.98 50.74
N LEU A 316 35.02 20.95 51.84
CA LEU A 316 33.56 20.78 51.82
C LEU A 316 32.82 22.04 51.33
N LYS A 317 33.35 23.25 51.56
CA LYS A 317 32.78 24.50 50.99
C LYS A 317 32.99 24.63 49.47
N ALA A 318 34.07 24.06 48.93
CA ALA A 318 34.29 23.99 47.48
C ALA A 318 33.39 22.93 46.81
N LYS A 319 33.20 21.76 47.44
CA LYS A 319 32.25 20.72 46.96
C LYS A 319 30.79 21.16 47.03
N GLN A 320 30.42 21.98 48.02
CA GLN A 320 29.06 22.56 48.13
C GLN A 320 28.78 23.63 47.06
N ASN A 321 29.80 24.35 46.57
CA ASN A 321 29.66 25.28 45.44
C ASN A 321 29.60 24.55 44.08
N ASP A 322 30.33 23.44 43.91
CA ASP A 322 30.24 22.59 42.72
C ASP A 322 28.90 21.82 42.63
N GLU A 323 28.36 21.32 43.75
CA GLU A 323 27.00 20.74 43.81
C GLU A 323 25.91 21.79 43.54
N GLY A 324 26.11 23.05 43.96
CA GLY A 324 25.22 24.16 43.63
C GLY A 324 25.21 24.50 42.12
N LEU A 325 26.39 24.50 41.47
CA LEU A 325 26.52 24.68 40.01
C LEU A 325 25.92 23.51 39.22
N LEU A 326 26.07 22.27 39.70
CA LEU A 326 25.44 21.08 39.12
C LEU A 326 23.92 21.10 39.31
N GLY A 327 23.43 21.55 40.47
CA GLY A 327 22.02 21.76 40.75
C GLY A 327 21.38 22.79 39.82
N MET A 328 22.01 23.96 39.64
CA MET A 328 21.52 24.98 38.70
C MET A 328 21.57 24.53 37.23
N SER A 329 22.56 23.71 36.85
CA SER A 329 22.65 23.12 35.51
C SER A 329 21.58 22.04 35.26
N LEU A 330 21.26 21.24 36.28
CA LEU A 330 20.19 20.24 36.22
C LEU A 330 18.81 20.90 36.25
N GLU A 331 18.61 21.96 37.02
CA GLU A 331 17.40 22.78 37.05
C GLU A 331 17.15 23.42 35.67
N ALA A 332 18.18 24.03 35.07
CA ALA A 332 18.09 24.62 33.73
C ALA A 332 17.77 23.57 32.65
N LYS A 333 18.37 22.38 32.71
CA LYS A 333 18.04 21.27 31.80
C LYS A 333 16.65 20.69 32.07
N SER A 334 16.17 20.73 33.30
CA SER A 334 14.82 20.28 33.65
C SER A 334 13.78 21.24 33.07
N VAL A 335 13.98 22.56 33.22
CA VAL A 335 13.13 23.59 32.59
C VAL A 335 13.18 23.52 31.07
N GLU A 336 14.35 23.30 30.45
CA GLU A 336 14.48 23.11 29.00
C GLU A 336 13.73 21.85 28.51
N ARG A 337 13.82 20.74 29.25
CA ARG A 337 13.09 19.51 28.94
C ARG A 337 11.59 19.67 29.14
N GLN A 338 11.16 20.39 30.18
CA GLN A 338 9.77 20.69 30.44
C GLN A 338 9.17 21.55 29.31
N GLY A 339 9.88 22.57 28.83
CA GLY A 339 9.46 23.35 27.66
C GLY A 339 9.38 22.53 26.37
N LYS A 340 10.27 21.54 26.18
CA LYS A 340 10.18 20.60 25.04
C LYS A 340 9.00 19.66 25.15
N VAL A 341 8.65 19.22 26.37
CA VAL A 341 7.45 18.39 26.61
C VAL A 341 6.19 19.18 26.26
N GLU A 342 6.10 20.44 26.72
CA GLU A 342 4.95 21.32 26.43
C GLU A 342 4.80 21.60 24.93
N GLN A 343 5.92 21.86 24.21
CA GLN A 343 5.90 22.01 22.76
C GLN A 343 5.44 20.74 22.04
N LEU A 344 5.89 19.56 22.48
CA LEU A 344 5.46 18.28 21.89
C LEU A 344 3.99 17.97 22.21
N GLU A 345 3.49 18.38 23.38
CA GLU A 345 2.07 18.24 23.75
C GLU A 345 1.15 19.14 22.92
N GLU A 346 1.56 20.38 22.64
CA GLU A 346 0.85 21.26 21.71
C GLU A 346 0.86 20.71 20.28
N LEU A 347 2.00 20.18 19.82
CA LEU A 347 2.12 19.58 18.49
C LEU A 347 1.24 18.34 18.37
N LYS A 348 1.19 17.50 19.41
CA LYS A 348 0.30 16.34 19.49
C LYS A 348 -1.18 16.75 19.44
N LYS A 349 -1.58 17.78 20.18
CA LYS A 349 -2.94 18.32 20.16
C LYS A 349 -3.33 18.83 18.76
N ALA A 350 -2.42 19.53 18.09
CA ALA A 350 -2.64 20.00 16.72
C ALA A 350 -2.84 18.82 15.75
N TYR A 351 -2.00 17.79 15.87
CA TYR A 351 -2.08 16.59 15.04
C TYR A 351 -3.36 15.77 15.29
N GLU A 352 -3.81 15.64 16.55
CA GLU A 352 -5.08 14.99 16.88
C GLU A 352 -6.27 15.76 16.29
N LYS A 353 -6.24 17.09 16.32
CA LYS A 353 -7.29 17.93 15.73
C LYS A 353 -7.33 17.79 14.21
N GLU A 354 -6.18 17.79 13.55
CA GLU A 354 -6.08 17.56 12.10
C GLU A 354 -6.56 16.15 11.71
N LYS A 355 -6.17 15.13 12.49
CA LYS A 355 -6.63 13.74 12.27
C LYS A 355 -8.15 13.64 12.37
N ASN A 356 -8.76 14.29 13.37
CA ASN A 356 -10.20 14.26 13.57
C ASN A 356 -10.93 15.01 12.45
N MET A 357 -10.43 16.17 12.02
CA MET A 357 -11.00 16.90 10.87
C MET A 357 -10.94 16.07 9.58
N LYS A 358 -9.79 15.44 9.27
CA LYS A 358 -9.66 14.55 8.11
C LYS A 358 -10.58 13.34 8.20
N HIS A 359 -10.78 12.78 9.40
CA HIS A 359 -11.69 11.67 9.60
C HIS A 359 -13.16 12.07 9.40
N GLU A 360 -13.57 13.24 9.90
CA GLU A 360 -14.91 13.81 9.66
C GLU A 360 -15.14 14.09 8.18
N GLU A 361 -14.16 14.69 7.49
CA GLU A 361 -14.24 14.95 6.04
C GLU A 361 -14.39 13.65 5.23
N VAL A 362 -13.57 12.63 5.51
CA VAL A 362 -13.67 11.32 4.86
C VAL A 362 -15.03 10.66 5.14
N THR A 363 -15.53 10.77 6.37
CA THR A 363 -16.84 10.21 6.75
C THR A 363 -17.97 10.92 6.00
N MET A 364 -17.93 12.25 5.91
CA MET A 364 -18.92 13.04 5.19
C MET A 364 -18.94 12.71 3.68
N ASN A 365 -17.75 12.57 3.08
CA ASN A 365 -17.60 12.16 1.68
C ASN A 365 -18.11 10.73 1.44
N LEU A 366 -17.83 9.80 2.36
CA LEU A 366 -18.32 8.42 2.29
C LEU A 366 -19.86 8.36 2.32
N ASP A 367 -20.47 9.14 3.21
CA ASP A 367 -21.93 9.18 3.34
C ASP A 367 -22.60 9.84 2.12
N SER A 368 -21.98 10.89 1.55
CA SER A 368 -22.41 11.46 0.27
C SER A 368 -22.33 10.44 -0.88
N LEU A 369 -21.22 9.70 -0.98
CA LEU A 369 -21.07 8.66 -2.01
C LEU A 369 -22.10 7.53 -1.85
N LYS A 370 -22.41 7.13 -0.60
CA LYS A 370 -23.44 6.12 -0.33
C LYS A 370 -24.82 6.58 -0.81
N LEU A 371 -25.18 7.84 -0.55
CA LEU A 371 -26.46 8.39 -1.02
C LEU A 371 -26.52 8.41 -2.55
N GLU A 372 -25.43 8.79 -3.23
CA GLU A 372 -25.37 8.78 -4.69
C GLU A 372 -25.45 7.36 -5.26
N LEU A 373 -24.79 6.39 -4.62
CA LEU A 373 -24.84 4.98 -5.00
C LEU A 373 -26.27 4.42 -4.87
N GLU A 374 -26.96 4.69 -3.76
CA GLU A 374 -28.34 4.25 -3.55
C GLU A 374 -29.30 4.91 -4.56
N SER A 375 -29.12 6.20 -4.87
CA SER A 375 -29.87 6.87 -5.94
C SER A 375 -29.68 6.16 -7.28
N LYS A 376 -28.43 5.88 -7.67
CA LYS A 376 -28.12 5.17 -8.93
C LYS A 376 -28.73 3.76 -8.95
N LYS A 377 -28.71 3.04 -7.82
CA LYS A 377 -29.36 1.72 -7.72
C LYS A 377 -30.86 1.80 -7.94
N CYS A 378 -31.55 2.78 -7.34
CA CYS A 378 -32.97 3.00 -7.57
C CYS A 378 -33.27 3.31 -9.04
N ASP A 379 -32.46 4.15 -9.69
CA ASP A 379 -32.60 4.46 -11.11
C ASP A 379 -32.40 3.22 -12.00
N PHE A 380 -31.40 2.39 -11.70
CA PHE A 380 -31.19 1.13 -12.41
C PHE A 380 -32.34 0.15 -12.22
N ALA A 381 -32.89 0.04 -11.01
CA ALA A 381 -34.05 -0.81 -10.75
C ALA A 381 -35.29 -0.34 -11.55
N ALA A 382 -35.53 0.97 -11.60
CA ALA A 382 -36.62 1.55 -12.39
C ALA A 382 -36.43 1.32 -13.90
N ARG A 383 -35.20 1.49 -14.41
CA ARG A 383 -34.87 1.20 -15.81
C ARG A 383 -35.05 -0.27 -16.15
N LYS A 384 -34.60 -1.16 -15.27
CA LYS A 384 -34.78 -2.62 -15.44
C LYS A 384 -36.25 -2.99 -15.54
N ALA A 385 -37.08 -2.51 -14.62
CA ALA A 385 -38.52 -2.75 -14.66
C ALA A 385 -39.18 -2.24 -15.95
N LYS A 386 -38.73 -1.08 -16.47
CA LYS A 386 -39.21 -0.53 -17.74
C LYS A 386 -38.82 -1.40 -18.95
N VAL A 387 -37.59 -1.92 -18.97
CA VAL A 387 -37.14 -2.83 -20.02
C VAL A 387 -37.91 -4.14 -19.98
N GLU A 388 -38.11 -4.72 -18.79
CA GLU A 388 -38.91 -5.94 -18.63
C GLU A 388 -40.35 -5.76 -19.12
N ALA A 389 -40.97 -4.61 -18.85
CA ALA A 389 -42.30 -4.28 -19.37
C ALA A 389 -42.34 -4.18 -20.91
N LEU A 390 -41.34 -3.54 -21.52
CA LEU A 390 -41.23 -3.43 -22.99
C LEU A 390 -41.00 -4.79 -23.66
N VAL A 391 -40.20 -5.66 -23.05
CA VAL A 391 -40.01 -7.03 -23.53
C VAL A 391 -41.32 -7.81 -23.48
N ALA A 392 -42.06 -7.73 -22.37
CA ALA A 392 -43.36 -8.38 -22.26
C ALA A 392 -44.39 -7.87 -23.29
N GLU A 393 -44.37 -6.57 -23.59
CA GLU A 393 -45.21 -5.98 -24.65
C GLU A 393 -44.79 -6.51 -26.03
N GLY A 394 -43.49 -6.55 -26.32
CA GLY A 394 -42.92 -7.11 -27.54
C GLY A 394 -43.32 -8.57 -27.76
N ASP A 395 -43.19 -9.40 -26.73
CA ASP A 395 -43.62 -10.81 -26.76
C ASP A 395 -45.14 -10.93 -27.03
N GLY A 396 -45.93 -10.02 -26.47
CA GLY A 396 -47.36 -9.92 -26.74
C GLY A 396 -47.68 -9.59 -28.20
N ILE A 397 -46.93 -8.66 -28.80
CA ILE A 397 -47.06 -8.29 -30.21
C ILE A 397 -46.67 -9.47 -31.11
N ILE A 398 -45.55 -10.15 -30.81
CA ILE A 398 -45.08 -11.32 -31.57
C ILE A 398 -46.15 -12.41 -31.57
N LYS A 399 -46.73 -12.74 -30.40
CA LYS A 399 -47.82 -13.72 -30.31
C LYS A 399 -49.02 -13.32 -31.17
N ARG A 400 -49.42 -12.04 -31.13
CA ARG A 400 -50.56 -11.54 -31.91
C ARG A 400 -50.31 -11.63 -33.41
N ASN A 401 -49.09 -11.28 -33.85
CA ASN A 401 -48.70 -11.33 -35.25
C ASN A 401 -48.65 -12.78 -35.77
N ASN A 402 -48.16 -13.73 -34.96
CA ASN A 402 -48.19 -15.14 -35.32
C ASN A 402 -49.63 -15.68 -35.49
N LEU A 403 -50.56 -15.29 -34.60
CA LEU A 403 -51.97 -15.66 -34.73
C LEU A 403 -52.61 -15.08 -36.01
N GLU A 404 -52.29 -13.83 -36.36
CA GLU A 404 -52.74 -13.19 -37.61
C GLU A 404 -52.16 -13.91 -38.85
N ILE A 405 -50.88 -14.32 -38.81
CA ILE A 405 -50.25 -15.08 -39.90
C ILE A 405 -50.93 -16.45 -40.07
N GLU A 406 -51.18 -17.18 -38.98
CA GLU A 406 -51.87 -18.47 -39.02
C GLU A 406 -53.31 -18.32 -39.53
N SER A 407 -54.03 -17.31 -39.05
CA SER A 407 -55.39 -16.99 -39.53
C SER A 407 -55.39 -16.65 -41.02
N GLY A 408 -54.48 -15.77 -41.46
CA GLY A 408 -54.34 -15.39 -42.86
C GLY A 408 -53.95 -16.57 -43.75
N ALA A 409 -53.09 -17.47 -43.27
CA ALA A 409 -52.75 -18.70 -43.98
C ALA A 409 -53.97 -19.62 -44.14
N ALA A 410 -54.80 -19.76 -43.10
CA ALA A 410 -56.04 -20.52 -43.16
C ALA A 410 -57.05 -19.92 -44.16
N THR A 411 -57.23 -18.58 -44.15
CA THR A 411 -58.10 -17.89 -45.12
C THR A 411 -57.59 -18.04 -46.54
N LYS A 412 -56.28 -17.90 -46.76
CA LYS A 412 -55.65 -18.12 -48.06
C LYS A 412 -55.90 -19.54 -48.56
N HIS A 413 -55.76 -20.54 -47.70
CA HIS A 413 -56.04 -21.93 -48.07
C HIS A 413 -57.52 -22.15 -48.46
N GLN A 414 -58.47 -21.56 -47.71
CA GLN A 414 -59.89 -21.59 -48.08
C GLN A 414 -60.17 -20.93 -49.43
N LEU A 415 -59.54 -19.78 -49.71
CA LEU A 415 -59.69 -19.09 -51.00
C LEU A 415 -59.14 -19.92 -52.15
N TYR A 416 -57.96 -20.53 -51.99
CA TYR A 416 -57.40 -21.44 -53.01
C TYR A 416 -58.34 -22.60 -53.30
N LYS A 417 -58.88 -23.23 -52.27
CA LYS A 417 -59.85 -24.33 -52.42
C LYS A 417 -61.09 -23.87 -53.20
N LYS A 418 -61.65 -22.70 -52.87
CA LYS A 418 -62.78 -22.13 -53.64
C LYS A 418 -62.42 -21.82 -55.09
N CYS A 419 -61.21 -21.31 -55.36
CA CYS A 419 -60.76 -21.07 -56.72
C CYS A 419 -60.66 -22.39 -57.52
N GLU A 420 -60.13 -23.46 -56.91
CA GLU A 420 -60.11 -24.79 -57.54
C GLU A 420 -61.53 -25.31 -57.81
N GLU A 421 -62.46 -25.15 -56.87
CA GLU A 421 -63.87 -25.50 -57.07
C GLU A 421 -64.47 -24.75 -58.27
N ILE A 422 -64.25 -23.44 -58.39
CA ILE A 422 -64.72 -22.62 -59.52
C ILE A 422 -64.08 -23.06 -60.84
N VAL A 423 -62.76 -23.32 -60.86
CA VAL A 423 -62.05 -23.77 -62.06
C VAL A 423 -62.57 -25.13 -62.52
N ASN A 424 -62.83 -26.04 -61.58
CA ASN A 424 -63.39 -27.37 -61.87
C ASN A 424 -64.82 -27.25 -62.43
N GLU A 425 -65.68 -26.42 -61.82
CA GLU A 425 -67.01 -26.15 -62.35
C GLU A 425 -66.96 -25.55 -63.76
N PHE A 426 -66.07 -24.57 -64.00
CA PHE A 426 -65.87 -23.97 -65.32
C PHE A 426 -65.43 -25.02 -66.34
N HIS A 427 -64.51 -25.91 -65.98
CA HIS A 427 -64.09 -27.03 -66.85
C HIS A 427 -65.25 -27.96 -67.18
N SER A 428 -66.07 -28.34 -66.19
CA SER A 428 -67.26 -29.17 -66.41
C SER A 428 -68.27 -28.49 -67.33
N TYR A 429 -68.53 -27.18 -67.14
CA TYR A 429 -69.40 -26.41 -68.02
C TYR A 429 -68.84 -26.31 -69.45
N SER A 430 -67.54 -26.05 -69.60
CA SER A 430 -66.89 -25.97 -70.91
C SER A 430 -66.92 -27.30 -71.65
N GLN A 431 -66.74 -28.43 -70.95
CA GLN A 431 -66.86 -29.77 -71.54
C GLN A 431 -68.30 -30.07 -71.96
N SER A 432 -69.29 -29.68 -71.14
CA SER A 432 -70.72 -29.82 -71.47
C SER A 432 -71.13 -28.98 -72.68
N ILE A 433 -70.54 -27.78 -72.85
CA ILE A 433 -70.81 -26.91 -74.01
C ILE A 433 -70.08 -27.43 -75.26
N GLY A 434 -68.84 -27.88 -75.14
CA GLY A 434 -68.08 -28.46 -76.25
C GLY A 434 -68.78 -29.69 -76.83
N SER A 435 -69.28 -30.58 -75.98
CA SER A 435 -70.07 -31.74 -76.41
C SER A 435 -71.43 -31.36 -77.02
N TYR A 436 -71.99 -30.20 -76.67
CA TYR A 436 -73.20 -29.67 -77.30
C TYR A 436 -72.90 -29.06 -78.68
N LEU A 437 -71.73 -28.43 -78.86
CA LEU A 437 -71.30 -27.81 -80.11
C LEU A 437 -70.82 -28.84 -81.15
N ASP A 438 -70.16 -29.92 -80.72
CA ASP A 438 -69.78 -31.04 -81.58
C ASP A 438 -70.99 -31.82 -82.14
N GLY A 439 -72.16 -31.70 -81.50
CA GLY A 439 -73.43 -32.22 -82.01
C GLY A 439 -74.10 -31.36 -83.09
N VAL A 440 -73.55 -30.18 -83.41
CA VAL A 440 -74.14 -29.19 -84.33
C VAL A 440 -73.31 -28.99 -85.62
N GLN A 441 -72.18 -29.69 -85.79
CA GLN A 441 -71.48 -29.72 -87.08
C GLN A 441 -72.20 -30.65 -88.08
N CYS A 442 -72.81 -30.01 -89.10
CA CYS A 442 -73.30 -30.63 -90.33
C CYS A 442 -72.19 -31.23 -91.19
#